data_AF-R7P4Z3-F1
#
_entry.id   AF-R7P4Z3-F1
#
_cell.length_a   1.000
_cell.length_b   1.000
_cell.length_c   1.000
_cell.angle_alpha   90.00
_cell.angle_beta   90.00
_cell.angle_gamma   90.00
#
_symmetry.space_group_name_H-M   'P 1'
#
loop_
_entity.id
_entity.type
_entity.pdbx_description
1 polymer ?
#
loop_
_entity_poly.entity_id
_entity_poly.type
_entity_poly.pdbx_seq_one_letter_code
_entity_poly.pdbx_strand_id
1 'polypeptide(L)'
;MICKNCKNPLPSDGIVCKFCGTLMSQEQINDQRKYKDRENERIVLLSEKYGHENKIEYRENKENKILGFISIVIVLLVLIFLAILMNM
;
A
#
# COMPACT_ATOMS: atom_id res chain seq x y z
N MET A 1 -27.02 -2.15 -6.92
CA MET A 1 -28.31 -2.21 -6.19
C MET A 1 -28.94 -0.82 -6.11
N ILE A 2 -30.27 -0.73 -6.07
CA ILE A 2 -31.01 0.54 -6.05
C ILE A 2 -31.85 0.62 -4.77
N CYS A 3 -31.93 1.80 -4.15
CA CYS A 3 -32.75 2.04 -2.97
C CYS A 3 -34.25 1.93 -3.32
N LYS A 4 -35.01 1.14 -2.57
CA LYS A 4 -36.46 0.96 -2.79
C LYS A 4 -37.25 2.25 -2.55
N ASN A 5 -36.72 3.17 -1.73
CA ASN A 5 -37.38 4.42 -1.41
C ASN A 5 -37.03 5.55 -2.42
N CYS A 6 -35.74 5.89 -2.54
CA CYS A 6 -35.32 7.04 -3.35
C CYS A 6 -34.82 6.70 -4.76
N LYS A 7 -34.81 5.43 -5.16
CA LYS A 7 -34.30 4.95 -6.46
C LYS A 7 -32.85 5.32 -6.80
N ASN A 8 -32.10 5.87 -5.86
CA ASN A 8 -30.67 6.13 -6.01
C ASN A 8 -29.85 4.85 -5.83
N PRO A 9 -28.64 4.79 -6.42
CA PRO A 9 -27.73 3.67 -6.21
C PRO A 9 -27.41 3.51 -4.72
N LEU A 10 -27.41 2.27 -4.24
CA LEU A 10 -27.02 1.97 -2.88
C LEU A 10 -25.49 1.90 -2.75
N PRO A 11 -24.91 2.35 -1.62
CA PRO A 11 -23.48 2.25 -1.38
C PRO A 11 -23.03 0.78 -1.28
N SER A 12 -21.75 0.51 -1.54
CA SER A 12 -21.14 -0.82 -1.40
C SER A 12 -21.10 -1.31 0.05
N ASP A 13 -21.11 -0.39 1.02
CA ASP A 13 -21.11 -0.70 2.45
C ASP A 13 -22.11 0.15 3.24
N GLY A 14 -22.65 -0.45 4.32
CA GLY A 14 -23.57 0.17 5.27
C GLY A 14 -25.03 -0.27 5.10
N ILE A 15 -25.81 -0.13 6.18
CA ILE A 15 -27.24 -0.53 6.24
C ILE A 15 -28.22 0.61 5.96
N VAL A 16 -27.71 1.83 5.76
CA VAL A 16 -28.51 3.04 5.55
C VAL A 16 -28.22 3.60 4.15
N CYS A 17 -29.27 3.98 3.43
CA CYS A 17 -29.11 4.69 2.18
C CYS A 17 -28.54 6.10 2.43
N LYS A 18 -27.34 6.38 1.89
CA LYS A 18 -26.69 7.70 2.03
C LYS A 18 -27.45 8.86 1.39
N PHE A 19 -28.40 8.59 0.49
CA PHE A 19 -29.15 9.62 -0.22
C PHE A 19 -30.44 10.04 0.50
N CYS A 20 -31.17 9.10 1.09
CA CYS A 20 -32.46 9.39 1.72
C CYS A 20 -32.53 9.05 3.22
N GLY A 21 -31.45 8.52 3.81
CA GLY A 21 -31.40 8.16 5.23
C GLY A 21 -32.26 6.96 5.62
N THR A 22 -32.97 6.35 4.67
CA THR A 22 -33.78 5.14 4.92
C THR A 22 -32.90 3.92 5.18
N LEU A 23 -33.30 3.13 6.18
CA LEU A 23 -32.76 1.79 6.42
C LEU A 23 -33.08 0.86 5.26
N MET A 24 -32.05 0.13 4.81
CA MET A 24 -32.18 -0.84 3.73
C MET A 24 -32.99 -2.06 4.22
N SER A 25 -33.76 -2.66 3.31
CA SER A 25 -34.49 -3.90 3.62
C SER A 25 -33.53 -5.09 3.82
N GLN A 26 -33.93 -6.08 4.61
CA GLN A 26 -33.11 -7.26 4.93
C GLN A 26 -32.60 -7.99 3.67
N GLU A 27 -33.42 -8.05 2.62
CA GLU A 27 -33.06 -8.60 1.32
C GLU A 27 -31.85 -7.86 0.71
N GLN A 28 -31.90 -6.52 0.69
CA GLN A 28 -30.81 -5.69 0.15
C GLN A 28 -29.53 -5.80 0.98
N ILE A 29 -29.65 -5.92 2.30
CA ILE A 29 -28.50 -6.11 3.20
C ILE A 29 -27.86 -7.49 2.98
N ASN A 30 -28.68 -8.53 2.80
CA ASN A 30 -28.18 -9.89 2.57
C ASN A 30 -27.49 -10.02 1.21
N ASP A 31 -28.08 -9.44 0.16
CA ASP A 31 -27.44 -9.44 -1.14
C ASP A 31 -26.12 -8.67 -1.09
N GLN A 32 -26.08 -7.50 -0.43
CA GLN A 32 -24.86 -6.70 -0.30
C GLN A 32 -23.75 -7.47 0.41
N ARG A 33 -24.08 -8.22 1.48
CA ARG A 33 -23.13 -9.13 2.15
C ARG A 33 -22.61 -10.22 1.22
N LYS A 34 -23.49 -10.84 0.42
CA LYS A 34 -23.11 -11.88 -0.56
C LYS A 34 -22.11 -11.38 -1.61
N TYR A 35 -22.19 -10.11 -2.03
CA TYR A 35 -21.20 -9.53 -2.94
C TYR A 35 -19.91 -9.13 -2.25
N LYS A 36 -19.99 -8.63 -1.01
CA LYS A 36 -18.82 -8.30 -0.18
C LYS A 36 -17.97 -9.53 0.14
N ASP A 37 -18.62 -10.65 0.44
CA ASP A 37 -17.92 -11.92 0.72
C ASP A 37 -17.20 -12.45 -0.53
N ARG A 38 -17.74 -12.22 -1.73
CA ARG A 38 -17.08 -12.55 -3.00
C ARG A 38 -15.91 -11.63 -3.35
N GLU A 39 -15.93 -10.38 -2.89
CA GLU A 39 -14.81 -9.46 -3.05
C GLU A 39 -13.64 -9.81 -2.10
N ASN A 40 -13.95 -10.45 -0.97
CA ASN A 40 -12.98 -10.92 0.01
C ASN A 40 -12.37 -12.30 -0.35
N GLU A 41 -12.95 -13.04 -1.29
CA GLU A 41 -12.20 -14.07 -2.02
C GLU A 41 -11.12 -13.34 -2.81
N ARG A 42 -9.88 -13.38 -2.30
CA ARG A 42 -8.69 -12.80 -2.93
C ARG A 42 -8.84 -12.85 -4.46
N ILE A 43 -9.03 -11.68 -5.08
CA ILE A 43 -9.03 -11.56 -6.54
C ILE A 43 -7.60 -11.85 -6.98
N VAL A 44 -7.28 -13.13 -7.15
CA VAL A 44 -5.99 -13.57 -7.70
C VAL A 44 -6.05 -13.26 -9.18
N LEU A 45 -5.26 -12.29 -9.64
CA LEU A 45 -5.21 -11.97 -11.05
C LEU A 45 -4.78 -13.22 -11.84
N LEU A 46 -5.28 -13.40 -13.07
CA LEU A 46 -4.84 -14.50 -13.93
C LEU A 46 -3.31 -14.52 -14.10
N SER A 47 -2.69 -13.35 -14.06
CA SER A 47 -1.24 -13.16 -14.04
C SER A 47 -0.57 -13.60 -12.72
N GLU A 48 -1.27 -13.68 -11.60
CA GLU A 48 -0.73 -14.26 -10.37
C GLU A 48 -0.91 -15.77 -10.35
N LYS A 49 -2.01 -16.28 -10.92
CA LYS A 49 -2.32 -17.72 -10.96
C LYS A 49 -1.55 -18.46 -12.06
N TYR A 50 -1.32 -17.82 -13.20
CA TYR A 50 -0.69 -18.40 -14.39
C TYR A 50 0.44 -17.53 -14.94
N GLY A 51 0.79 -16.40 -14.30
CA GLY A 51 1.95 -15.64 -14.72
C GLY A 51 3.19 -16.47 -14.52
N HIS A 52 3.78 -16.86 -15.63
CA HIS A 52 5.12 -17.38 -15.71
C HIS A 52 6.03 -16.48 -14.86
N GLU A 53 6.86 -17.07 -14.00
CA GLU A 53 7.77 -16.40 -13.06
C GLU A 53 8.32 -15.10 -13.63
N ASN A 54 7.62 -14.00 -13.38
CA ASN A 54 8.13 -12.68 -13.68
C ASN A 54 9.20 -12.48 -12.62
N LYS A 55 10.44 -12.79 -12.99
CA LYS A 55 11.62 -12.42 -12.25
C LYS A 55 11.50 -10.93 -12.07
N ILE A 56 11.01 -10.52 -10.90
CA ILE A 56 10.94 -9.13 -10.51
C ILE A 56 12.41 -8.73 -10.55
N GLU A 57 12.79 -8.01 -11.59
CA GLU A 57 14.13 -7.45 -11.72
C GLU A 57 14.18 -6.34 -10.68
N TYR A 58 14.36 -6.75 -9.42
CA TYR A 58 14.87 -5.88 -8.39
C TYR A 58 16.19 -5.41 -8.95
N ARG A 59 16.19 -4.19 -9.48
CA ARG A 59 17.40 -3.43 -9.72
C ARG A 59 18.09 -3.39 -8.38
N GLU A 60 19.00 -4.33 -8.17
CA GLU A 60 19.80 -4.46 -6.97
C GLU A 60 20.44 -3.09 -6.82
N ASN A 61 19.99 -2.33 -5.83
CA ASN A 61 20.56 -1.03 -5.56
C ASN A 61 21.96 -1.37 -5.07
N LYS A 62 22.94 -1.32 -5.98
CA LYS A 62 24.32 -1.66 -5.72
C LYS A 62 24.83 -0.59 -4.78
N GLU A 63 24.55 -0.79 -3.49
CA GLU A 63 25.02 0.07 -2.43
C GLU A 63 26.54 0.02 -2.50
N ASN A 64 27.11 1.12 -2.99
CA ASN A 64 28.55 1.28 -3.08
C ASN A 64 29.08 1.48 -1.65
N LYS A 65 29.14 0.41 -0.85
CA LYS A 65 29.69 0.39 0.51
C LYS A 65 31.09 1.04 0.59
N ILE A 66 31.81 1.02 -0.53
CA ILE A 66 33.10 1.67 -0.74
C ILE A 66 33.01 3.21 -0.59
N LEU A 67 31.98 3.86 -1.15
CA LEU A 67 31.80 5.32 -1.04
C LEU A 67 31.54 5.75 0.41
N GLY A 68 30.77 4.94 1.16
CA GLY A 68 30.53 5.18 2.58
C GLY A 68 31.79 5.00 3.43
N PHE A 69 32.67 4.06 3.09
CA PHE A 69 33.94 3.89 3.78
C PHE A 69 34.90 5.07 3.53
N ILE A 70 34.98 5.54 2.29
CA ILE A 70 35.84 6.68 1.91
C ILE A 70 35.43 7.95 2.67
N SER A 71 34.13 8.23 2.82
CA SER A 71 33.66 9.43 3.52
C SER A 71 34.05 9.44 5.00
N ILE A 72 33.99 8.28 5.68
CA ILE A 72 34.38 8.15 7.10
C ILE A 72 35.88 8.43 7.28
N VAL A 73 36.73 7.89 6.40
CA VAL A 73 38.19 8.10 6.46
C VAL A 73 38.55 9.58 6.29
N ILE A 74 37.89 10.28 5.36
CA ILE A 74 38.13 11.71 5.13
C ILE A 74 37.79 12.54 6.38
N VAL A 75 36.64 12.28 7.00
CA VAL A 75 36.21 12.99 8.21
C VAL A 75 37.20 12.78 9.37
N LEU A 76 37.69 11.55 9.56
CA LEU A 76 38.68 11.24 10.59
C LEU A 76 39.99 12.01 10.39
N LEU A 77 40.50 12.10 9.17
CA LEU A 77 41.72 12.85 8.87
C LEU A 77 41.57 14.34 9.17
N VAL A 78 40.42 14.94 8.84
CA VAL A 78 40.14 16.34 9.14
C VAL A 78 40.12 16.60 10.65
N LEU A 79 39.48 15.71 11.43
CA LEU A 79 39.44 15.83 12.89
C LEU A 79 40.84 15.74 13.51
N ILE A 80 41.68 14.81 13.04
CA ILE A 80 43.07 14.69 13.51
C ILE A 80 43.87 15.95 13.18
N PHE A 81 43.72 16.48 11.96
CA PHE A 81 44.41 17.69 11.53
C PHE A 81 44.01 18.91 12.38
N LEU A 82 42.71 19.07 12.65
CA LEU A 82 42.20 20.13 13.54
C LEU A 82 42.72 19.97 14.97
N ALA A 83 42.77 18.75 15.49
CA ALA A 83 43.32 18.49 16.82
C ALA A 83 44.81 18.86 16.91
N ILE A 84 45.59 18.56 15.87
CA ILE A 84 47.01 18.96 15.80
C ILE A 84 47.14 20.49 15.74
N LEU A 85 46.33 21.17 14.93
CA LEU A 85 46.34 22.63 14.83
C LEU A 85 45.92 23.33 16.12
N MET A 86 44.95 22.77 16.86
CA MET A 86 44.52 23.31 18.15
C MET A 86 45.51 23.03 19.28
N ASN A 87 46.36 22.01 19.12
CA ASN A 87 47.36 21.59 20.09
C ASN A 87 48.79 22.07 19.74
N MET A 88 48.94 22.82 18.66
CA MET A 88 50.12 23.63 18.33
C MET A 88 49.92 25.07 18.80
#